data_AF-A0A976IWY9-F1
#
_entry.id   AF-A0A976IWY9-F1
#
_cell.length_a   1.000
_cell.length_b   1.000
_cell.length_c   1.000
_cell.angle_alpha   90.00
_cell.angle_beta   90.00
_cell.angle_gamma   90.00
#
_symmetry.space_group_name_H-M   'P 1'
#
loop_
_entity.id
_entity.type
_entity.pdbx_description
1 polymer ?
#
loop_
_entity_poly.entity_id
_entity_poly.type
_entity_poly.pdbx_seq_one_letter_code
_entity_poly.pdbx_strand_id
1 'polypeptide(L)'
;MSINRRIALLSGLSAAVAAPGAASADTVSYTYDALGRLRSATNSNGSTVTYDYDAAGNRTTMTSSGASAPTVTLTATPGAIASGGSSTLTWTSTNATSVSINQGVPTISPVSGGSVSVSPTATTVYTITATGPGGTSTAQVTVTVAVAPTVTLTASPGSIAAGGSSTLTWTSANATSVSINQGVPAISPVSGGSIAVSPTATTVYTITATGPGGTTTAQATVTILAAPSVTLTANPGSIASGGSSTLSWTSANATSVSINQGVPAISPVAGGSVSVSPAATTAYTITANGPGGTTTAQATVTVTPPSGFNATIQISGTSPVNLRTLADAVGYNGAQDATIIFQLANNVQIVGAAGAPGGGIAIDTGTWPTGSYATALTLQVSGKAYGGGGAGGGGNGGTGNTGGDAVYCRAPINIVVNAGGEIKAGGGGGGGGGRGRINQAGEIFLYGGGGGGGGAPNGAGGAGGGGDGGDGASGAAGTLSGGGTGGLAPFAGKGGAGGTFGASGAVGVSSNQAGGPGGGAGYAIRKNGNAVTVTNNGVIAGAQA
;
A
#
# COMPACT_ATOMS: atom_id res chain seq x y z
N MET A 1 13.71 77.08 87.79
CA MET A 1 13.91 76.33 89.05
C MET A 1 12.73 75.36 89.16
N SER A 2 12.97 74.05 88.97
CA SER A 2 11.90 73.04 88.85
C SER A 2 11.73 72.31 90.18
N ILE A 3 10.53 72.37 90.78
CA ILE A 3 10.19 71.64 92.01
C ILE A 3 9.30 70.47 91.62
N ASN A 4 9.84 69.26 91.74
CA ASN A 4 9.10 68.00 91.67
C ASN A 4 8.72 67.57 93.09
N ARG A 5 7.43 67.38 93.37
CA ARG A 5 6.99 66.67 94.59
C ARG A 5 6.53 65.26 94.21
N ARG A 6 7.29 64.24 94.64
CA ARG A 6 6.90 62.83 94.67
C ARG A 6 6.61 62.42 96.11
N ILE A 7 5.52 61.69 96.33
CA ILE A 7 5.25 60.94 97.56
C ILE A 7 5.52 59.46 97.27
N ALA A 8 6.30 58.83 98.14
CA ALA A 8 6.70 57.42 98.11
C ALA A 8 5.88 56.60 99.13
N LEU A 9 5.74 55.28 98.95
CA LEU A 9 6.09 54.24 99.95
C LEU A 9 5.88 52.80 99.41
N LEU A 10 6.55 51.87 100.09
CA LEU A 10 7.15 50.59 99.68
C LEU A 10 6.25 49.33 99.77
N SER A 11 6.71 48.28 99.07
CA SER A 11 6.69 46.82 99.38
C SER A 11 5.53 45.92 98.91
N GLY A 12 5.88 44.79 98.28
CA GLY A 12 5.01 43.65 98.00
C GLY A 12 5.45 42.79 96.80
N LEU A 13 5.79 41.53 97.03
CA LEU A 13 6.10 40.51 96.03
C LEU A 13 4.80 39.83 95.53
N SER A 14 4.78 39.44 94.24
CA SER A 14 3.93 38.43 93.58
C SER A 14 2.47 38.73 93.14
N ALA A 15 2.32 38.60 91.82
CA ALA A 15 1.21 38.08 91.01
C ALA A 15 -0.08 38.92 90.80
N ALA A 16 -0.53 38.81 89.53
CA ALA A 16 -1.88 39.01 88.99
C ALA A 16 -2.19 40.33 88.24
N VAL A 17 -2.57 40.12 86.97
CA VAL A 17 -3.73 40.70 86.28
C VAL A 17 -3.64 42.16 85.81
N ALA A 18 -4.19 42.35 84.61
CA ALA A 18 -4.15 43.52 83.74
C ALA A 18 -4.51 44.87 84.39
N ALA A 19 -3.82 45.93 83.94
CA ALA A 19 -4.36 47.29 83.89
C ALA A 19 -3.92 47.96 82.57
N PRO A 20 -4.86 48.54 81.80
CA PRO A 20 -4.58 49.23 80.55
C PRO A 20 -4.16 50.69 80.83
N GLY A 21 -3.32 51.23 79.93
CA GLY A 21 -3.03 52.66 79.87
C GLY A 21 -1.82 53.09 80.69
N ALA A 22 -0.65 53.16 80.04
CA ALA A 22 0.37 54.09 80.49
C ALA A 22 -0.22 55.50 80.37
N ALA A 23 -0.61 56.09 81.51
CA ALA A 23 -1.00 57.49 81.57
C ALA A 23 0.19 58.33 81.10
N SER A 24 0.00 59.05 79.99
CA SER A 24 0.92 60.10 79.54
C SER A 24 1.15 61.06 80.69
N ALA A 25 2.40 61.26 81.09
CA ALA A 25 2.74 62.32 82.04
C ALA A 25 2.53 63.66 81.34
N ASP A 26 1.36 64.26 81.54
CA ASP A 26 1.06 65.59 81.02
C ASP A 26 2.00 66.60 81.66
N THR A 27 3.03 66.97 80.90
CA THR A 27 4.03 67.96 81.31
C THR A 27 3.52 69.33 80.91
N VAL A 28 3.24 70.18 81.89
CA VAL A 28 2.94 71.60 81.66
C VAL A 28 4.21 72.39 81.95
N SER A 29 4.69 73.14 80.96
CA SER A 29 5.83 74.03 81.09
C SER A 29 5.35 75.46 81.31
N TYR A 30 5.91 76.12 82.31
CA TYR A 30 5.58 77.49 82.67
C TYR A 30 6.78 78.39 82.42
N THR A 31 6.54 79.52 81.78
CA THR A 31 7.50 80.62 81.66
C THR A 31 7.01 81.79 82.49
N TYR A 32 7.94 82.50 83.13
CA TYR A 32 7.64 83.63 84.00
C TYR A 32 8.32 84.89 83.46
N ASP A 33 7.76 86.05 83.75
CA ASP A 33 8.43 87.33 83.49
C ASP A 33 9.51 87.64 84.55
N ALA A 34 10.21 88.76 84.39
CA ALA A 34 11.30 89.18 85.29
C ALA A 34 10.84 89.45 86.74
N LEU A 35 9.53 89.60 86.97
CA LEU A 35 8.93 89.82 88.29
C LEU A 35 8.37 88.51 88.88
N GLY A 36 8.61 87.37 88.24
CA GLY A 36 8.18 86.06 88.70
C GLY A 36 6.69 85.77 88.45
N ARG A 37 6.00 86.58 87.62
CA ARG A 37 4.59 86.37 87.26
C ARG A 37 4.48 85.43 86.06
N LEU A 38 3.43 84.61 86.00
CA LEU A 38 3.27 83.58 84.95
C LEU A 38 3.02 84.21 83.57
N ARG A 39 3.95 84.06 82.62
CA ARG A 39 3.86 84.65 81.28
C ARG A 39 3.28 83.69 80.25
N SER A 40 3.64 82.41 80.27
CA SER A 40 3.04 81.42 79.37
C SER A 40 3.01 80.05 80.03
N ALA A 41 1.89 79.36 79.89
CA ALA A 41 1.72 77.95 80.24
C ALA A 41 1.54 77.15 78.95
N THR A 42 2.46 76.23 78.66
CA THR A 42 2.38 75.31 77.52
C THR A 42 2.12 73.90 78.03
N ASN A 43 0.99 73.33 77.64
CA ASN A 43 0.59 71.98 78.02
C ASN A 43 1.30 70.92 77.15
N SER A 44 1.28 69.67 77.58
CA SER A 44 1.86 68.51 76.87
C SER A 44 1.31 68.31 75.45
N ASN A 45 0.15 68.87 75.16
CA ASN A 45 -0.53 68.82 73.87
C ASN A 45 -0.17 69.98 72.92
N GLY A 46 0.80 70.82 73.28
CA GLY A 46 1.23 71.98 72.50
C GLY A 46 0.31 73.20 72.57
N SER A 47 -0.84 73.13 73.27
CA SER A 47 -1.65 74.31 73.55
C SER A 47 -0.91 75.25 74.50
N THR A 48 -0.97 76.56 74.23
CA THR A 48 -0.32 77.58 75.04
C THR A 48 -1.32 78.63 75.48
N VAL A 49 -1.24 79.04 76.75
CA VAL A 49 -1.95 80.20 77.26
C VAL A 49 -0.92 81.23 77.67
N THR A 50 -0.93 82.38 77.01
CA THR A 50 0.03 83.47 77.24
C THR A 50 -0.68 84.67 77.85
N TYR A 51 -0.02 85.28 78.83
CA TYR A 51 -0.51 86.42 79.60
C TYR A 51 0.47 87.59 79.48
N ASP A 52 -0.07 88.78 79.21
CA ASP A 52 0.66 90.04 79.42
C ASP A 52 0.09 90.79 80.63
N TYR A 53 0.94 91.61 81.25
CA TYR A 53 0.62 92.36 82.46
C TYR A 53 1.07 93.81 82.34
N ASP A 54 0.33 94.72 82.98
CA ASP A 54 0.76 96.10 83.17
C ASP A 54 1.80 96.22 84.32
N ALA A 55 2.31 97.44 84.51
CA ALA A 55 3.27 97.77 85.56
C ALA A 55 2.68 97.71 86.99
N ALA A 56 1.35 97.77 87.13
CA ALA A 56 0.66 97.69 88.41
C ALA A 56 0.33 96.24 88.83
N GLY A 57 0.57 95.25 87.96
CA GLY A 57 0.32 93.84 88.24
C GLY A 57 -0.96 93.27 87.62
N ASN A 58 -1.75 94.08 86.92
CA ASN A 58 -3.02 93.63 86.34
C ASN A 58 -2.77 92.95 84.99
N ARG A 59 -3.53 91.88 84.72
CA ARG A 59 -3.47 91.13 83.47
C ARG A 59 -4.13 91.92 82.34
N THR A 60 -3.39 92.24 81.28
CA THR A 60 -3.87 93.05 80.14
C THR A 60 -4.39 92.21 78.99
N THR A 61 -3.81 91.05 78.75
CA THR A 61 -4.22 90.12 77.68
C THR A 61 -4.19 88.68 78.17
N MET A 62 -5.02 87.85 77.56
CA MET A 62 -4.94 86.40 77.67
C MET A 62 -5.14 85.84 76.27
N THR A 63 -4.08 85.28 75.69
CA THR A 63 -4.12 84.67 74.36
C THR A 63 -3.97 83.17 74.51
N SER A 64 -4.93 82.42 73.99
CA SER A 64 -4.90 80.96 73.98
C SER A 64 -4.64 80.47 72.57
N SER A 65 -3.59 79.68 72.36
CA SER A 65 -3.39 78.92 71.13
C SER A 65 -3.94 77.50 71.32
N GLY A 66 -4.76 77.04 70.38
CA GLY A 66 -5.23 75.66 70.37
C GLY A 66 -4.08 74.64 70.29
N ALA A 67 -4.35 73.40 70.64
CA ALA A 67 -3.39 72.31 70.45
C ALA A 67 -3.05 72.13 68.96
N SER A 68 -1.80 71.74 68.66
CA SER A 68 -1.38 71.49 67.28
C SER A 68 -2.14 70.32 66.67
N ALA A 69 -2.61 70.47 65.44
CA ALA A 69 -3.23 69.37 64.72
C ALA A 69 -2.24 68.21 64.52
N PRO A 70 -2.71 66.95 64.58
CA PRO A 70 -1.85 65.81 64.29
C PRO A 70 -1.40 65.81 62.82
N THR A 71 -0.25 65.23 62.53
CA THR A 71 0.16 64.89 61.16
C THR A 71 0.27 63.38 61.04
N VAL A 72 -0.07 62.81 59.88
CA VAL A 72 0.08 61.37 59.66
C VAL A 72 0.49 61.06 58.21
N THR A 73 1.34 60.05 58.03
CA THR A 73 1.66 59.48 56.72
C THR A 73 1.36 57.99 56.70
N LEU A 74 1.02 57.44 55.54
CA LEU A 74 0.78 56.01 55.34
C LEU A 74 1.35 55.58 53.99
N THR A 75 2.12 54.50 54.00
CA THR A 75 2.69 53.88 52.80
C THR A 75 2.44 52.38 52.82
N ALA A 76 2.42 51.74 51.65
CA ALA A 76 2.24 50.31 51.50
C ALA A 76 3.35 49.73 50.63
N THR A 77 4.09 48.76 51.16
CA THR A 77 5.18 48.11 50.43
C THR A 77 5.07 46.59 50.55
N PRO A 78 4.89 45.86 49.43
CA PRO A 78 4.61 46.36 48.07
C PRO A 78 3.20 46.96 47.93
N GLY A 79 3.03 47.92 47.01
CA GLY A 79 1.72 48.56 46.73
C GLY A 79 0.77 47.72 45.86
N ALA A 80 1.26 46.63 45.27
CA ALA A 80 0.47 45.65 44.53
C ALA A 80 0.89 44.23 44.94
N ILE A 81 -0.10 43.35 45.14
CA ILE A 81 0.08 41.96 45.59
C ILE A 81 -0.83 41.02 44.81
N ALA A 82 -0.51 39.72 44.79
CA ALA A 82 -1.48 38.69 44.44
C ALA A 82 -2.57 38.58 45.54
N SER A 83 -3.72 38.00 45.22
CA SER A 83 -4.81 37.82 46.20
C SER A 83 -4.32 37.04 47.43
N GLY A 84 -4.51 37.62 48.63
CA GLY A 84 -4.02 37.02 49.88
C GLY A 84 -2.50 37.13 50.10
N GLY A 85 -1.76 37.77 49.19
CA GLY A 85 -0.36 38.13 49.39
C GLY A 85 -0.16 39.12 50.54
N SER A 86 1.07 39.40 50.93
CA SER A 86 1.36 40.30 52.05
C SER A 86 1.82 41.67 51.55
N SER A 87 1.18 42.73 52.06
CA SER A 87 1.65 44.12 51.94
C SER A 87 1.89 44.69 53.34
N THR A 88 3.00 45.40 53.53
CA THR A 88 3.30 46.05 54.81
C THR A 88 2.87 47.51 54.75
N LEU A 89 1.87 47.86 55.56
CA LEU A 89 1.49 49.24 55.81
C LEU A 89 2.45 49.86 56.82
N THR A 90 3.07 50.99 56.50
CA THR A 90 3.99 51.72 57.38
C THR A 90 3.52 53.16 57.56
N TRP A 91 3.48 53.64 58.80
CA TRP A 91 3.02 54.98 59.13
C TRP A 91 3.98 55.73 60.06
N THR A 92 3.87 57.06 60.02
CA THR A 92 4.44 57.96 61.02
C THR A 92 3.37 58.97 61.44
N SER A 93 3.39 59.40 62.70
CA SER A 93 2.51 60.46 63.17
C SER A 93 3.20 61.41 64.16
N THR A 94 2.76 62.66 64.21
CA THR A 94 3.16 63.65 65.21
C THR A 94 1.93 64.30 65.84
N ASN A 95 2.04 64.76 67.08
CA ASN A 95 0.96 65.39 67.85
C ASN A 95 -0.34 64.54 67.99
N ALA A 96 -0.26 63.24 67.74
CA ALA A 96 -1.36 62.29 67.90
C ALA A 96 -1.27 61.58 69.25
N THR A 97 -2.40 61.41 69.93
CA THR A 97 -2.55 60.58 71.12
C THR A 97 -3.06 59.18 70.80
N SER A 98 -3.70 59.00 69.64
CA SER A 98 -4.08 57.69 69.11
C SER A 98 -4.03 57.67 67.59
N VAL A 99 -3.79 56.48 67.03
CA VAL A 99 -3.83 56.23 65.58
C VAL A 99 -4.60 54.93 65.33
N SER A 100 -5.48 54.92 64.34
CA SER A 100 -6.20 53.73 63.89
C SER A 100 -6.16 53.61 62.37
N ILE A 101 -6.18 52.37 61.87
CA ILE A 101 -6.32 52.06 60.45
C ILE A 101 -7.64 51.30 60.28
N ASN A 102 -8.43 51.63 59.25
CA ASN A 102 -9.67 50.92 58.95
C ASN A 102 -9.42 49.49 58.44
N GLN A 103 -10.49 48.81 57.98
CA GLN A 103 -10.42 47.44 57.44
C GLN A 103 -9.97 46.37 58.46
N GLY A 104 -10.35 46.56 59.73
CA GLY A 104 -10.15 45.55 60.78
C GLY A 104 -8.70 45.37 61.23
N VAL A 105 -7.80 46.32 60.90
CA VAL A 105 -6.43 46.33 61.41
C VAL A 105 -6.46 46.53 62.93
N PRO A 106 -5.83 45.65 63.74
CA PRO A 106 -5.82 45.76 65.20
C PRO A 106 -5.23 47.10 65.70
N THR A 107 -5.47 47.44 66.96
CA THR A 107 -4.92 48.67 67.56
C THR A 107 -3.40 48.69 67.50
N ILE A 108 -2.85 49.76 66.93
CA ILE A 108 -1.44 49.89 66.58
C ILE A 108 -0.66 50.71 67.64
N SER A 109 0.55 50.24 67.97
CA SER A 109 1.49 50.88 68.89
C SER A 109 2.93 50.67 68.38
N PRO A 110 3.83 51.68 68.44
CA PRO A 110 3.64 53.01 69.03
C PRO A 110 2.90 53.99 68.12
N VAL A 111 2.25 54.99 68.73
CA VAL A 111 1.46 56.03 68.02
C VAL A 111 2.34 56.86 67.07
N SER A 112 3.59 57.16 67.45
CA SER A 112 4.53 57.98 66.68
C SER A 112 4.98 57.35 65.34
N GLY A 113 4.83 56.03 65.18
CA GLY A 113 5.12 55.34 63.93
C GLY A 113 5.29 53.84 64.11
N GLY A 114 5.01 53.08 63.06
CA GLY A 114 5.07 51.62 63.10
C GLY A 114 4.71 50.98 61.76
N SER A 115 4.61 49.66 61.75
CA SER A 115 4.24 48.90 60.55
C SER A 115 3.34 47.71 60.90
N VAL A 116 2.45 47.34 59.98
CA VAL A 116 1.60 46.15 60.09
C VAL A 116 1.47 45.46 58.74
N SER A 117 1.49 44.13 58.76
CA SER A 117 1.27 43.32 57.56
C SER A 117 -0.22 43.09 57.34
N VAL A 118 -0.68 43.26 56.11
CA VAL A 118 -2.06 43.00 55.68
C VAL A 118 -2.08 42.09 54.45
N SER A 119 -3.15 41.30 54.32
CA SER A 119 -3.33 40.35 53.22
C SER A 119 -4.72 40.42 52.59
N PRO A 120 -5.08 41.55 51.95
CA PRO A 120 -6.38 41.69 51.32
C PRO A 120 -6.53 40.74 50.12
N THR A 121 -7.76 40.26 49.90
CA THR A 121 -8.12 39.40 48.76
C THR A 121 -8.73 40.18 47.59
N ALA A 122 -9.08 41.45 47.81
CA ALA A 122 -9.55 42.41 46.80
C ALA A 122 -8.82 43.76 46.97
N THR A 123 -8.75 44.57 45.90
CA THR A 123 -8.14 45.90 45.95
C THR A 123 -8.78 46.73 47.07
N THR A 124 -7.95 47.13 48.04
CA THR A 124 -8.43 47.70 49.30
C THR A 124 -7.75 49.03 49.55
N VAL A 125 -8.55 50.04 49.89
CA VAL A 125 -8.06 51.34 50.36
C VAL A 125 -7.98 51.33 51.88
N TYR A 126 -6.77 51.54 52.41
CA TYR A 126 -6.51 51.70 53.83
C TYR A 126 -6.46 53.19 54.16
N THR A 127 -7.21 53.60 55.17
CA THR A 127 -7.25 54.96 55.71
C THR A 127 -6.72 54.92 57.13
N ILE A 128 -5.66 55.68 57.39
CA ILE A 128 -5.17 55.92 58.73
C ILE A 128 -5.76 57.21 59.27
N THR A 129 -6.19 57.19 60.52
CA THR A 129 -6.71 58.35 61.24
C THR A 129 -5.87 58.57 62.48
N ALA A 130 -5.16 59.70 62.53
CA ALA A 130 -4.46 60.17 63.72
C ALA A 130 -5.35 61.15 64.47
N THR A 131 -5.55 60.90 65.76
CA THR A 131 -6.34 61.77 66.65
C THR A 131 -5.43 62.34 67.72
N GLY A 132 -5.50 63.65 67.91
CA GLY A 132 -4.78 64.35 68.96
C GLY A 132 -5.63 65.49 69.54
N PRO A 133 -5.12 66.19 70.55
CA PRO A 133 -5.86 67.28 71.19
C PRO A 133 -6.15 68.46 70.25
N GLY A 134 -5.41 68.59 69.14
CA GLY A 134 -5.65 69.56 68.08
C GLY A 134 -6.61 69.11 66.97
N GLY A 135 -7.30 67.98 67.13
CA GLY A 135 -8.24 67.43 66.16
C GLY A 135 -7.77 66.13 65.52
N THR A 136 -8.21 65.86 64.29
CA THR A 136 -7.87 64.64 63.56
C THR A 136 -7.18 64.94 62.23
N SER A 137 -6.41 64.00 61.74
CA SER A 137 -5.84 64.02 60.39
C SER A 137 -5.82 62.63 59.80
N THR A 138 -5.97 62.54 58.49
CA THR A 138 -6.06 61.26 57.78
C THR A 138 -5.05 61.18 56.63
N ALA A 139 -4.62 59.96 56.34
CA ALA A 139 -3.89 59.64 55.11
C ALA A 139 -4.43 58.31 54.55
N GLN A 140 -4.26 58.08 53.25
CA GLN A 140 -4.75 56.88 52.59
C GLN A 140 -3.67 56.24 51.73
N VAL A 141 -3.72 54.91 51.63
CA VAL A 141 -2.94 54.14 50.66
C VAL A 141 -3.80 53.03 50.08
N THR A 142 -3.66 52.78 48.78
CA THR A 142 -4.35 51.69 48.08
C THR A 142 -3.40 50.51 47.93
N VAL A 143 -3.80 49.35 48.43
CA VAL A 143 -3.15 48.07 48.13
C VAL A 143 -3.93 47.43 46.98
N THR A 144 -3.31 47.34 45.80
CA THR A 144 -3.95 46.77 44.61
C THR A 144 -3.79 45.25 44.63
N VAL A 145 -4.88 44.51 44.47
CA VAL A 145 -4.83 43.06 44.33
C VAL A 145 -4.88 42.69 42.85
N ALA A 146 -3.79 42.11 42.34
CA ALA A 146 -3.68 41.68 40.97
C ALA A 146 -4.51 40.40 40.72
N VAL A 147 -5.19 40.36 39.56
CA VAL A 147 -5.98 39.20 39.13
C VAL A 147 -5.05 38.12 38.59
N ALA A 148 -5.26 36.88 39.04
CA ALA A 148 -4.50 35.74 38.55
C ALA A 148 -4.74 35.51 37.03
N PRO A 149 -3.72 35.05 36.28
CA PRO A 149 -3.90 34.74 34.88
C PRO A 149 -4.82 33.53 34.69
N THR A 150 -5.57 33.51 33.59
CA THR A 150 -6.29 32.31 33.11
C THR A 150 -5.64 31.81 31.84
N VAL A 151 -5.64 30.50 31.61
CA VAL A 151 -5.10 29.91 30.38
C VAL A 151 -5.84 28.62 30.01
N THR A 152 -6.03 28.39 28.71
CA THR A 152 -6.53 27.13 28.15
C THR A 152 -5.51 26.55 27.18
N LEU A 153 -5.51 25.23 27.00
CA LEU A 153 -4.72 24.57 25.95
C LEU A 153 -5.52 23.39 25.39
N THR A 154 -5.57 23.29 24.08
CA THR A 154 -6.22 22.18 23.37
C THR A 154 -5.30 21.67 22.27
N ALA A 155 -5.40 20.39 21.93
CA ALA A 155 -4.69 19.78 20.82
C ALA A 155 -5.70 19.20 19.83
N SER A 156 -5.59 19.59 18.56
CA SER A 156 -6.47 19.07 17.50
C SER A 156 -5.67 18.77 16.22
N PRO A 157 -5.67 17.51 15.75
CA PRO A 157 -6.24 16.32 16.40
C PRO A 157 -5.48 15.92 17.67
N GLY A 158 -6.16 15.34 18.66
CA GLY A 158 -5.54 14.84 19.91
C GLY A 158 -4.77 13.52 19.76
N SER A 159 -4.85 12.87 18.59
CA SER A 159 -4.07 11.68 18.25
C SER A 159 -3.63 11.74 16.80
N ILE A 160 -2.39 11.38 16.53
CA ILE A 160 -1.77 11.43 15.20
C ILE A 160 -0.99 10.14 14.92
N ALA A 161 -0.90 9.74 13.65
CA ALA A 161 0.07 8.72 13.24
C ALA A 161 1.51 9.26 13.36
N ALA A 162 2.50 8.37 13.43
CA ALA A 162 3.90 8.77 13.43
C ALA A 162 4.22 9.65 12.20
N GLY A 163 4.90 10.78 12.42
CA GLY A 163 5.18 11.78 11.38
C GLY A 163 4.02 12.74 11.07
N GLY A 164 2.85 12.56 11.69
CA GLY A 164 1.73 13.49 11.57
C GLY A 164 1.97 14.82 12.29
N SER A 165 0.95 15.70 12.25
CA SER A 165 0.98 16.99 12.94
C SER A 165 -0.31 17.22 13.71
N SER A 166 -0.18 17.79 14.92
CA SER A 166 -1.29 18.27 15.74
C SER A 166 -1.16 19.77 15.93
N THR A 167 -2.28 20.50 16.00
CA THR A 167 -2.28 21.93 16.29
C THR A 167 -2.63 22.16 17.74
N LEU A 168 -1.71 22.76 18.50
CA LEU A 168 -1.99 23.28 19.83
C LEU A 168 -2.65 24.65 19.70
N THR A 169 -3.75 24.87 20.41
CA THR A 169 -4.46 26.16 20.45
C THR A 169 -4.70 26.58 21.90
N TRP A 170 -4.41 27.85 22.21
CA TRP A 170 -4.55 28.40 23.56
C TRP A 170 -5.23 29.77 23.56
N THR A 171 -5.79 30.10 24.73
CA THR A 171 -6.24 31.45 25.08
C THR A 171 -5.72 31.80 26.46
N SER A 172 -5.42 33.07 26.73
CA SER A 172 -5.06 33.54 28.07
C SER A 172 -5.62 34.92 28.37
N ALA A 173 -5.82 35.21 29.66
CA ALA A 173 -6.18 36.55 30.15
C ALA A 173 -5.37 36.90 31.40
N ASN A 174 -5.17 38.19 31.64
CA ASN A 174 -4.37 38.74 32.76
C ASN A 174 -2.92 38.22 32.83
N ALA A 175 -2.42 37.64 31.73
CA ALA A 175 -1.04 37.18 31.60
C ALA A 175 -0.18 38.23 30.89
N THR A 176 1.04 38.41 31.38
CA THR A 176 2.10 39.20 30.74
C THR A 176 3.02 38.34 29.87
N SER A 177 3.08 37.04 30.15
CA SER A 177 3.79 36.06 29.31
C SER A 177 3.10 34.71 29.34
N VAL A 178 3.24 33.96 28.25
CA VAL A 178 2.80 32.57 28.15
C VAL A 178 3.93 31.77 27.51
N SER A 179 4.13 30.53 27.95
CA SER A 179 5.09 29.59 27.36
C SER A 179 4.51 28.18 27.32
N ILE A 180 4.93 27.39 26.33
CA ILE A 180 4.61 25.96 26.24
C ILE A 180 5.93 25.20 26.32
N ASN A 181 5.96 24.10 27.08
CA ASN A 181 7.14 23.24 27.20
C ASN A 181 7.43 22.46 25.89
N GLN A 182 8.33 21.48 25.96
CA GLN A 182 8.69 20.60 24.83
C GLN A 182 9.31 21.34 23.63
N GLY A 183 10.03 22.44 23.88
CA GLY A 183 10.78 23.16 22.85
C GLY A 183 9.93 23.97 21.88
N VAL A 184 8.66 24.24 22.23
CA VAL A 184 7.80 25.14 21.44
C VAL A 184 8.39 26.56 21.47
N PRO A 185 8.54 27.24 20.30
CA PRO A 185 9.07 28.60 20.24
C PRO A 185 8.28 29.62 21.06
N ALA A 186 8.90 30.78 21.32
CA ALA A 186 8.23 31.88 22.01
C ALA A 186 6.94 32.30 21.28
N ILE A 187 5.85 32.41 22.05
CA ILE A 187 4.50 32.61 21.52
C ILE A 187 4.06 34.07 21.63
N SER A 188 3.52 34.61 20.53
CA SER A 188 2.93 35.95 20.43
C SER A 188 1.75 35.90 19.46
N PRO A 189 0.58 36.50 19.78
CA PRO A 189 0.29 37.30 20.97
C PRO A 189 0.03 36.45 22.24
N VAL A 190 0.24 37.07 23.41
CA VAL A 190 0.04 36.42 24.74
C VAL A 190 -1.43 36.02 24.96
N SER A 191 -2.39 36.81 24.45
CA SER A 191 -3.83 36.61 24.63
C SER A 191 -4.38 35.34 23.98
N GLY A 192 -3.67 34.76 23.01
CA GLY A 192 -4.07 33.51 22.37
C GLY A 192 -3.35 33.27 21.04
N GLY A 193 -3.36 32.03 20.60
CA GLY A 193 -2.72 31.63 19.35
C GLY A 193 -2.81 30.14 19.09
N SER A 194 -2.16 29.71 18.01
CA SER A 194 -2.03 28.30 17.67
C SER A 194 -0.65 28.00 17.08
N ILE A 195 -0.19 26.76 17.26
CA ILE A 195 1.07 26.27 16.70
C ILE A 195 0.97 24.80 16.33
N ALA A 196 1.52 24.43 15.17
CA ALA A 196 1.64 23.04 14.76
C ALA A 196 2.83 22.37 15.46
N VAL A 197 2.63 21.13 15.92
CA VAL A 197 3.64 20.28 16.55
C VAL A 197 3.61 18.88 15.92
N SER A 198 4.79 18.24 15.84
CA SER A 198 4.95 16.89 15.30
C SER A 198 5.78 16.02 16.26
N PRO A 199 5.25 15.69 17.45
CA PRO A 199 5.96 14.85 18.39
C PRO A 199 6.21 13.44 17.83
N THR A 200 7.32 12.81 18.22
CA THR A 200 7.68 11.44 17.79
C THR A 200 7.21 10.37 18.77
N ALA A 201 6.79 10.77 19.97
CA ALA A 201 6.20 9.92 21.01
C ALA A 201 5.01 10.62 21.66
N THR A 202 4.13 9.88 22.34
CA THR A 202 3.00 10.47 23.07
C THR A 202 3.52 11.53 24.04
N THR A 203 3.10 12.77 23.84
CA THR A 203 3.68 13.94 24.50
C THR A 203 2.60 14.76 25.17
N VAL A 204 2.84 15.13 26.43
CA VAL A 204 1.99 16.06 27.19
C VAL A 204 2.60 17.45 27.10
N TYR A 205 1.83 18.38 26.52
CA TYR A 205 2.18 19.80 26.47
C TYR A 205 1.55 20.51 27.66
N THR A 206 2.35 21.30 28.37
CA THR A 206 1.93 22.14 29.48
C THR A 206 2.15 23.59 29.07
N ILE A 207 1.08 24.38 29.08
CA ILE A 207 1.14 25.83 28.91
C ILE A 207 1.20 26.48 30.28
N THR A 208 2.07 27.48 30.44
CA THR A 208 2.22 28.28 31.67
C THR A 208 1.98 29.75 31.32
N ALA A 209 0.97 30.35 31.94
CA ALA A 209 0.67 31.77 31.86
C ALA A 209 1.11 32.48 33.14
N THR A 210 1.89 33.54 33.00
CA THR A 210 2.42 34.35 34.12
C THR A 210 1.91 35.77 34.01
N GLY A 211 1.42 36.33 35.11
CA GLY A 211 0.97 37.71 35.19
C GLY A 211 1.17 38.30 36.60
N PRO A 212 0.78 39.55 36.82
CA PRO A 212 0.96 40.24 38.11
C PRO A 212 0.25 39.54 39.28
N GLY A 213 -0.80 38.76 39.02
CA GLY A 213 -1.52 37.96 40.02
C GLY A 213 -0.96 36.55 40.25
N GLY A 214 0.19 36.19 39.65
CA GLY A 214 0.82 34.88 39.80
C GLY A 214 0.87 34.08 38.49
N THR A 215 0.85 32.75 38.61
CA THR A 215 0.99 31.82 37.48
C THR A 215 -0.12 30.77 37.45
N THR A 216 -0.58 30.42 36.26
CA THR A 216 -1.57 29.34 36.04
C THR A 216 -1.10 28.44 34.89
N THR A 217 -1.49 27.17 34.92
CA THR A 217 -1.12 26.18 33.91
C THR A 217 -2.33 25.44 33.34
N ALA A 218 -2.23 25.00 32.08
CA ALA A 218 -3.16 24.03 31.47
C ALA A 218 -2.37 22.98 30.66
N GLN A 219 -2.99 21.85 30.34
CA GLN A 219 -2.34 20.75 29.62
C GLN A 219 -3.16 20.23 28.45
N ALA A 220 -2.47 19.74 27.42
CA ALA A 220 -3.05 18.98 26.31
C ALA A 220 -2.11 17.84 25.92
N THR A 221 -2.66 16.66 25.64
CA THR A 221 -1.90 15.47 25.26
C THR A 221 -2.06 15.19 23.76
N VAL A 222 -0.94 14.98 23.07
CA VAL A 222 -0.91 14.47 21.70
C VAL A 222 -0.44 13.02 21.75
N THR A 223 -1.34 12.10 21.43
CA THR A 223 -1.05 10.64 21.43
C THR A 223 -0.53 10.20 20.06
N ILE A 224 0.59 9.46 20.03
CA ILE A 224 1.11 8.86 18.80
C ILE A 224 0.51 7.45 18.64
N LEU A 225 -0.20 7.23 17.54
CA LEU A 225 -0.81 5.95 17.21
C LEU A 225 0.25 5.03 16.61
N ALA A 226 0.41 3.85 17.21
CA ALA A 226 1.34 2.83 16.71
C ALA A 226 0.90 2.31 15.34
N ALA A 227 1.85 2.20 14.41
CA ALA A 227 1.60 1.59 13.11
C ALA A 227 1.26 0.09 13.26
N PRO A 228 0.41 -0.46 12.37
CA PRO A 228 0.13 -1.89 12.38
C PRO A 228 1.37 -2.70 12.00
N SER A 229 1.54 -3.87 12.60
CA SER A 229 2.52 -4.88 12.17
C SER A 229 1.78 -6.10 11.64
N VAL A 230 2.30 -6.74 10.58
CA VAL A 230 1.70 -7.96 10.02
C VAL A 230 2.76 -8.91 9.48
N THR A 231 2.52 -10.20 9.63
CA THR A 231 3.33 -11.27 9.02
C THR A 231 2.45 -12.14 8.12
N LEU A 232 3.03 -12.73 7.08
CA LEU A 232 2.37 -13.74 6.25
C LEU A 232 3.36 -14.84 5.92
N THR A 233 2.93 -16.08 6.09
CA THR A 233 3.72 -17.27 5.75
C THR A 233 2.87 -18.23 4.93
N ALA A 234 3.51 -19.00 4.07
CA ALA A 234 2.87 -20.05 3.28
C ALA A 234 3.51 -21.40 3.65
N ASN A 235 2.69 -22.37 4.03
CA ASN A 235 3.15 -23.72 4.35
C ASN A 235 2.19 -24.79 3.77
N PRO A 236 2.65 -25.66 2.85
CA PRO A 236 3.98 -25.65 2.23
C PRO A 236 4.20 -24.44 1.30
N GLY A 237 5.45 -23.99 1.18
CA GLY A 237 5.82 -22.89 0.27
C GLY A 237 5.85 -23.29 -1.22
N SER A 238 5.88 -24.59 -1.51
CA SER A 238 5.78 -25.15 -2.86
C SER A 238 4.76 -26.27 -2.90
N ILE A 239 3.92 -26.29 -3.92
CA ILE A 239 2.87 -27.29 -4.16
C ILE A 239 2.99 -27.83 -5.59
N ALA A 240 2.58 -29.08 -5.81
CA ALA A 240 2.32 -29.57 -7.15
C ALA A 240 1.06 -28.90 -7.72
N SER A 241 0.92 -28.86 -9.03
CA SER A 241 -0.34 -28.43 -9.69
C SER A 241 -1.53 -29.19 -9.10
N GLY A 242 -2.58 -28.47 -8.70
CA GLY A 242 -3.76 -29.01 -8.00
C GLY A 242 -3.59 -29.22 -6.49
N GLY A 243 -2.42 -28.96 -5.92
CA GLY A 243 -2.18 -29.01 -4.48
C GLY A 243 -2.77 -27.82 -3.72
N SER A 244 -2.56 -27.78 -2.41
CA SER A 244 -2.97 -26.67 -1.55
C SER A 244 -1.83 -26.23 -0.62
N SER A 245 -1.82 -24.94 -0.30
CA SER A 245 -0.92 -24.32 0.67
C SER A 245 -1.75 -23.58 1.71
N THR A 246 -1.30 -23.58 2.97
CA THR A 246 -1.96 -22.81 4.04
C THR A 246 -1.20 -21.51 4.24
N LEU A 247 -1.89 -20.39 4.00
CA LEU A 247 -1.43 -19.07 4.38
C LEU A 247 -1.73 -18.85 5.86
N SER A 248 -0.74 -18.42 6.65
CA SER A 248 -0.90 -18.08 8.07
C SER A 248 -0.36 -16.69 8.35
N TRP A 249 -1.08 -15.90 9.15
CA TRP A 249 -0.72 -14.53 9.48
C TRP A 249 -0.89 -14.22 10.97
N THR A 250 -0.15 -13.20 11.41
CA THR A 250 -0.36 -12.52 12.69
C THR A 250 -0.34 -11.02 12.47
N SER A 251 -1.11 -10.26 13.25
CA SER A 251 -1.08 -8.79 13.21
C SER A 251 -1.25 -8.14 14.58
N ALA A 252 -0.75 -6.92 14.73
CA ALA A 252 -0.93 -6.08 15.91
C ALA A 252 -1.22 -4.64 15.49
N ASN A 253 -1.94 -3.90 16.34
CA ASN A 253 -2.38 -2.51 16.10
C ASN A 253 -3.20 -2.30 14.79
N ALA A 254 -3.70 -3.38 14.20
CA ALA A 254 -4.55 -3.37 13.02
C ALA A 254 -6.03 -3.45 13.42
N THR A 255 -6.86 -2.65 12.75
CA THR A 255 -8.33 -2.74 12.82
C THR A 255 -8.90 -3.60 11.70
N SER A 256 -8.16 -3.80 10.60
CA SER A 256 -8.51 -4.73 9.53
C SER A 256 -7.28 -5.35 8.87
N VAL A 257 -7.46 -6.57 8.37
CA VAL A 257 -6.48 -7.27 7.52
C VAL A 257 -7.19 -7.82 6.29
N SER A 258 -6.51 -7.81 5.15
CA SER A 258 -6.98 -8.44 3.92
C SER A 258 -5.81 -9.08 3.16
N ILE A 259 -6.07 -10.20 2.50
CA ILE A 259 -5.12 -10.85 1.58
C ILE A 259 -5.69 -10.69 0.17
N ASN A 260 -4.84 -10.35 -0.80
CA ASN A 260 -5.24 -10.24 -2.21
C ASN A 260 -5.54 -11.62 -2.84
N GLN A 261 -5.62 -11.67 -4.17
CA GLN A 261 -5.85 -12.92 -4.93
C GLN A 261 -7.17 -13.64 -4.60
N GLY A 262 -8.22 -12.87 -4.27
CA GLY A 262 -9.57 -13.40 -4.05
C GLY A 262 -9.75 -14.19 -2.75
N VAL A 263 -8.80 -14.09 -1.81
CA VAL A 263 -8.95 -14.69 -0.47
C VAL A 263 -10.13 -13.99 0.26
N PRO A 264 -11.09 -14.75 0.81
CA PRO A 264 -12.23 -14.17 1.53
C PRO A 264 -11.82 -13.30 2.74
N ALA A 265 -12.76 -12.51 3.23
CA ALA A 265 -12.56 -11.70 4.43
C ALA A 265 -12.11 -12.59 5.61
N ILE A 266 -10.99 -12.23 6.21
CA ILE A 266 -10.29 -13.02 7.23
C ILE A 266 -10.57 -12.49 8.63
N SER A 267 -10.99 -13.38 9.53
CA SER A 267 -11.24 -13.12 10.96
C SER A 267 -10.71 -14.30 11.78
N PRO A 268 -10.03 -14.06 12.93
CA PRO A 268 -9.81 -12.77 13.58
C PRO A 268 -8.64 -11.95 12.98
N VAL A 269 -8.68 -10.62 13.18
CA VAL A 269 -7.66 -9.68 12.66
C VAL A 269 -6.28 -9.96 13.26
N ALA A 270 -6.22 -10.30 14.55
CA ALA A 270 -4.96 -10.53 15.28
C ALA A 270 -4.14 -11.73 14.75
N GLY A 271 -4.77 -12.68 14.07
CA GLY A 271 -4.08 -13.81 13.46
C GLY A 271 -5.03 -14.92 13.04
N GLY A 272 -4.60 -15.72 12.07
CA GLY A 272 -5.39 -16.81 11.52
C GLY A 272 -4.68 -17.53 10.38
N SER A 273 -5.42 -18.43 9.73
CA SER A 273 -4.93 -19.18 8.58
C SER A 273 -6.03 -19.46 7.56
N VAL A 274 -5.67 -19.60 6.28
CA VAL A 274 -6.58 -19.96 5.19
C VAL A 274 -5.87 -20.85 4.18
N SER A 275 -6.57 -21.87 3.70
CA SER A 275 -6.05 -22.75 2.63
C SER A 275 -6.30 -22.12 1.25
N VAL A 276 -5.30 -22.20 0.38
CA VAL A 276 -5.35 -21.72 -1.01
C VAL A 276 -4.83 -22.79 -1.97
N SER A 277 -5.39 -22.82 -3.18
CA SER A 277 -4.98 -23.75 -4.26
C SER A 277 -4.74 -22.99 -5.56
N PRO A 278 -3.68 -22.17 -5.64
CA PRO A 278 -3.38 -21.42 -6.86
C PRO A 278 -3.02 -22.36 -8.02
N ALA A 279 -3.47 -22.04 -9.23
CA ALA A 279 -3.17 -22.82 -10.45
C ALA A 279 -1.77 -22.56 -11.02
N ALA A 280 -1.15 -21.44 -10.64
CA ALA A 280 0.20 -21.04 -11.03
C ALA A 280 0.91 -20.40 -9.84
N THR A 281 2.25 -20.30 -9.89
CA THR A 281 3.03 -19.62 -8.84
C THR A 281 2.45 -18.23 -8.55
N THR A 282 2.01 -18.03 -7.31
CA THR A 282 1.23 -16.84 -6.92
C THR A 282 1.83 -16.21 -5.68
N ALA A 283 2.06 -14.90 -5.73
CA ALA A 283 2.45 -14.10 -4.58
C ALA A 283 1.19 -13.52 -3.89
N TYR A 284 1.04 -13.81 -2.61
CA TYR A 284 -0.02 -13.29 -1.76
C TYR A 284 0.53 -12.16 -0.91
N THR A 285 -0.12 -11.00 -0.97
CA THR A 285 0.19 -9.83 -0.15
C THR A 285 -0.93 -9.65 0.86
N ILE A 286 -0.57 -9.65 2.15
CA ILE A 286 -1.47 -9.23 3.23
C ILE A 286 -1.29 -7.73 3.49
N THR A 287 -2.40 -7.03 3.66
CA THR A 287 -2.44 -5.61 4.01
C THR A 287 -3.14 -5.46 5.35
N ALA A 288 -2.46 -4.85 6.32
CA ALA A 288 -3.00 -4.53 7.64
C ALA A 288 -3.19 -3.01 7.76
N ASN A 289 -4.41 -2.59 8.09
CA ASN A 289 -4.75 -1.18 8.31
C ASN A 289 -5.04 -0.94 9.78
N GLY A 290 -4.57 0.16 10.32
CA GLY A 290 -4.82 0.58 11.68
C GLY A 290 -4.77 2.10 11.85
N PRO A 291 -5.08 2.62 13.05
CA PRO A 291 -5.10 4.06 13.31
C PRO A 291 -3.74 4.74 13.11
N GLY A 292 -2.63 3.98 13.23
CA GLY A 292 -1.28 4.47 12.97
C GLY A 292 -0.79 4.32 11.52
N GLY A 293 -1.64 3.88 10.59
CA GLY A 293 -1.30 3.75 9.16
C GLY A 293 -1.57 2.36 8.58
N THR A 294 -0.82 2.01 7.54
CA THR A 294 -0.97 0.76 6.78
C THR A 294 0.38 0.08 6.59
N THR A 295 0.43 -1.25 6.76
CA THR A 295 1.61 -2.09 6.56
C THR A 295 1.25 -3.32 5.73
N THR A 296 2.22 -3.85 4.99
CA THR A 296 2.04 -5.05 4.16
C THR A 296 3.10 -6.10 4.42
N ALA A 297 2.77 -7.39 4.22
CA ALA A 297 3.72 -8.50 4.15
C ALA A 297 3.36 -9.41 2.97
N GLN A 298 4.32 -10.23 2.50
CA GLN A 298 4.11 -11.10 1.34
C GLN A 298 4.59 -12.53 1.61
N ALA A 299 3.86 -13.50 1.08
CA ALA A 299 4.26 -14.89 0.98
C ALA A 299 3.99 -15.41 -0.44
N THR A 300 4.91 -16.19 -1.00
CA THR A 300 4.77 -16.77 -2.33
C THR A 300 4.52 -18.26 -2.23
N VAL A 301 3.49 -18.73 -2.93
CA VAL A 301 3.22 -20.16 -3.14
C VAL A 301 3.71 -20.53 -4.53
N THR A 302 4.79 -21.31 -4.59
CA THR A 302 5.32 -21.84 -5.86
C THR A 302 4.49 -23.03 -6.31
N VAL A 303 3.99 -22.99 -7.55
CA VAL A 303 3.32 -24.14 -8.16
C VAL A 303 4.31 -24.81 -9.08
N THR A 304 4.74 -26.01 -8.70
CA THR A 304 5.61 -26.84 -9.52
C THR A 304 4.73 -27.52 -10.58
N PRO A 305 5.02 -27.36 -11.88
CA PRO A 305 4.32 -28.09 -12.93
C PRO A 305 4.39 -29.60 -12.69
N PRO A 306 3.44 -30.39 -13.21
CA PRO A 306 3.61 -31.85 -13.25
C PRO A 306 4.94 -32.17 -13.94
N SER A 307 5.67 -33.17 -13.42
CA SER A 307 6.92 -33.64 -14.03
C SER A 307 6.72 -33.87 -15.53
N GLY A 308 7.51 -33.20 -16.38
CA GLY A 308 7.32 -33.28 -17.83
C GLY A 308 7.36 -34.71 -18.37
N PHE A 309 6.52 -35.00 -19.36
CA PHE A 309 6.47 -36.28 -20.07
C PHE A 309 7.63 -36.37 -21.07
N ASN A 310 8.64 -37.15 -20.74
CA ASN A 310 9.79 -37.39 -21.62
C ASN A 310 9.75 -38.83 -22.13
N ALA A 311 9.59 -39.01 -23.44
CA ALA A 311 9.50 -40.34 -24.04
C ALA A 311 10.22 -40.44 -25.38
N THR A 312 10.84 -41.59 -25.62
CA THR A 312 11.29 -42.03 -26.95
C THR A 312 10.42 -43.20 -27.38
N ILE A 313 9.64 -43.02 -28.44
CA ILE A 313 8.62 -43.96 -28.91
C ILE A 313 9.08 -44.57 -30.23
N GLN A 314 9.15 -45.90 -30.29
CA GLN A 314 9.50 -46.60 -31.53
C GLN A 314 8.28 -46.68 -32.45
N ILE A 315 8.47 -46.32 -33.72
CA ILE A 315 7.50 -46.57 -34.78
C ILE A 315 7.80 -47.96 -35.36
N SER A 316 6.82 -48.86 -35.31
CA SER A 316 6.94 -50.24 -35.78
C SER A 316 5.84 -50.63 -36.76
N GLY A 317 6.07 -51.69 -37.53
CA GLY A 317 5.10 -52.22 -38.49
C GLY A 317 5.28 -51.66 -39.91
N THR A 318 4.28 -51.86 -40.76
CA THR A 318 4.31 -51.43 -42.17
C THR A 318 3.11 -50.56 -42.58
N SER A 319 2.10 -50.48 -41.72
CA SER A 319 0.85 -49.76 -41.94
C SER A 319 0.99 -48.28 -41.59
N PRO A 320 0.13 -47.39 -42.12
CA PRO A 320 0.08 -45.99 -41.72
C PRO A 320 0.00 -45.80 -40.21
N VAL A 321 0.69 -44.77 -39.69
CA VAL A 321 0.77 -44.49 -38.25
C VAL A 321 0.31 -43.08 -37.91
N ASN A 322 -0.28 -42.93 -36.73
CA ASN A 322 -0.60 -41.64 -36.14
C ASN A 322 0.25 -41.40 -34.88
N LEU A 323 1.08 -40.37 -34.89
CA LEU A 323 2.03 -40.11 -33.79
C LEU A 323 1.32 -39.74 -32.48
N ARG A 324 0.17 -39.06 -32.55
CA ARG A 324 -0.64 -38.76 -31.35
C ARG A 324 -1.15 -40.04 -30.70
N THR A 325 -1.69 -40.96 -31.50
CA THR A 325 -2.14 -42.28 -31.01
C THR A 325 -1.02 -43.07 -30.35
N LEU A 326 0.20 -43.02 -30.91
CA LEU A 326 1.37 -43.66 -30.30
C LEU A 326 1.74 -43.02 -28.95
N ALA A 327 1.64 -41.70 -28.82
CA ALA A 327 1.89 -41.01 -27.55
C ALA A 327 0.83 -41.34 -26.48
N ASP A 328 -0.45 -41.40 -26.87
CA ASP A 328 -1.53 -41.80 -25.96
C ASP A 328 -1.31 -43.23 -25.42
N ALA A 329 -0.87 -44.15 -26.29
CA ALA A 329 -0.61 -45.54 -25.92
C ALA A 329 0.51 -45.71 -24.88
N VAL A 330 1.46 -44.77 -24.81
CA VAL A 330 2.53 -44.76 -23.80
C VAL A 330 2.22 -43.84 -22.60
N GLY A 331 0.97 -43.38 -22.47
CA GLY A 331 0.48 -42.67 -21.29
C GLY A 331 0.54 -41.14 -21.35
N TYR A 332 0.83 -40.54 -22.51
CA TYR A 332 0.68 -39.10 -22.66
C TYR A 332 -0.80 -38.73 -22.70
N ASN A 333 -1.26 -37.89 -21.77
CA ASN A 333 -2.67 -37.48 -21.64
C ASN A 333 -2.91 -36.00 -21.99
N GLY A 334 -1.87 -35.24 -22.34
CA GLY A 334 -1.97 -33.81 -22.65
C GLY A 334 -2.03 -32.85 -21.47
N ALA A 335 -1.81 -33.31 -20.24
CA ALA A 335 -1.93 -32.51 -19.02
C ALA A 335 -0.60 -32.10 -18.38
N GLN A 336 0.49 -32.12 -19.15
CA GLN A 336 1.84 -31.77 -18.70
C GLN A 336 2.73 -31.39 -19.89
N ASP A 337 3.81 -30.65 -19.63
CA ASP A 337 4.84 -30.38 -20.64
C ASP A 337 5.39 -31.70 -21.17
N ALA A 338 5.72 -31.78 -22.46
CA ALA A 338 6.16 -33.01 -23.08
C ALA A 338 7.32 -32.81 -24.06
N THR A 339 8.32 -33.70 -23.99
CA THR A 339 9.35 -33.87 -25.01
C THR A 339 9.29 -35.30 -25.52
N ILE A 340 8.87 -35.45 -26.78
CA ILE A 340 8.62 -36.77 -27.36
C ILE A 340 9.43 -36.94 -28.65
N ILE A 341 10.20 -38.02 -28.70
CA ILE A 341 10.98 -38.44 -29.87
C ILE A 341 10.34 -39.68 -30.46
N PHE A 342 9.84 -39.61 -31.69
CA PHE A 342 9.39 -40.75 -32.45
C PHE A 342 10.51 -41.28 -33.33
N GLN A 343 10.85 -42.56 -33.20
CA GLN A 343 11.95 -43.18 -33.94
C GLN A 343 11.43 -44.18 -34.95
N LEU A 344 11.60 -43.88 -36.25
CA LEU A 344 11.43 -44.84 -37.32
C LEU A 344 12.77 -45.55 -37.56
N ALA A 345 12.91 -46.76 -37.04
CA ALA A 345 14.15 -47.54 -37.14
C ALA A 345 14.47 -47.96 -38.58
N ASN A 346 15.75 -48.23 -38.85
CA ASN A 346 16.28 -48.50 -40.21
C ASN A 346 15.65 -49.69 -40.94
N ASN A 347 15.12 -50.66 -40.20
CA ASN A 347 14.45 -51.86 -40.73
C ASN A 347 12.93 -51.68 -40.89
N VAL A 348 12.39 -50.49 -40.65
CA VAL A 348 10.95 -50.21 -40.70
C VAL A 348 10.61 -49.47 -41.99
N GLN A 349 9.59 -49.94 -42.71
CA GLN A 349 9.05 -49.30 -43.91
C GLN A 349 7.55 -49.08 -43.76
N ILE A 350 7.15 -47.84 -43.53
CA ILE A 350 5.76 -47.40 -43.45
C ILE A 350 5.30 -46.94 -44.83
N VAL A 351 4.20 -47.49 -45.32
CA VAL A 351 3.63 -47.13 -46.62
C VAL A 351 2.18 -46.71 -46.45
N GLY A 352 1.84 -45.55 -47.04
CA GLY A 352 0.48 -45.07 -47.13
C GLY A 352 -0.45 -46.06 -47.84
N ALA A 353 -1.72 -46.09 -47.43
CA ALA A 353 -2.71 -46.96 -48.04
C ALA A 353 -2.99 -46.52 -49.50
N ALA A 354 -2.80 -47.43 -50.45
CA ALA A 354 -3.01 -47.17 -51.87
C ALA A 354 -4.44 -46.68 -52.14
N GLY A 355 -4.59 -45.66 -53.01
CA GLY A 355 -5.89 -45.20 -53.49
C GLY A 355 -6.84 -44.59 -52.44
N ALA A 356 -6.40 -44.44 -51.18
CA ALA A 356 -7.15 -43.71 -50.16
C ALA A 356 -7.32 -42.22 -50.58
N PRO A 357 -8.29 -41.47 -50.00
CA PRO A 357 -8.45 -40.05 -50.30
C PRO A 357 -7.12 -39.29 -50.13
N GLY A 358 -6.67 -38.62 -51.19
CA GLY A 358 -5.36 -37.96 -51.22
C GLY A 358 -4.17 -38.93 -51.27
N GLY A 359 -4.34 -40.15 -51.76
CA GLY A 359 -3.29 -41.15 -52.04
C GLY A 359 -2.76 -41.94 -50.84
N GLY A 360 -3.22 -41.66 -49.62
CA GLY A 360 -2.86 -42.39 -48.39
C GLY A 360 -1.62 -41.85 -47.69
N ILE A 361 -1.81 -41.36 -46.47
CA ILE A 361 -0.74 -40.81 -45.63
C ILE A 361 0.05 -41.96 -44.98
N ALA A 362 1.39 -41.90 -44.96
CA ALA A 362 2.21 -42.85 -44.21
C ALA A 362 2.29 -42.49 -42.71
N ILE A 363 2.66 -41.25 -42.40
CA ILE A 363 2.78 -40.76 -41.02
C ILE A 363 1.91 -39.51 -40.86
N ASP A 364 0.84 -39.61 -40.06
CA ASP A 364 0.07 -38.45 -39.60
C ASP A 364 0.57 -38.04 -38.21
N THR A 365 0.98 -36.78 -38.02
CA THR A 365 1.47 -36.36 -36.69
C THR A 365 0.35 -36.28 -35.65
N GLY A 366 -0.92 -36.26 -36.06
CA GLY A 366 -2.08 -36.17 -35.18
C GLY A 366 -2.27 -34.79 -34.55
N THR A 367 -3.40 -34.61 -33.86
CA THR A 367 -3.76 -33.34 -33.20
C THR A 367 -3.27 -33.32 -31.76
N TRP A 368 -2.54 -32.27 -31.38
CA TRP A 368 -1.94 -32.11 -30.06
C TRP A 368 -2.67 -31.03 -29.26
N PRO A 369 -2.70 -31.11 -27.92
CA PRO A 369 -3.31 -30.08 -27.08
C PRO A 369 -2.67 -28.71 -27.35
N THR A 370 -3.50 -27.67 -27.49
CA THR A 370 -3.05 -26.29 -27.58
C THR A 370 -3.35 -25.60 -26.25
N GLY A 371 -2.35 -25.04 -25.55
CA GLY A 371 -2.58 -24.38 -24.27
C GLY A 371 -1.41 -24.43 -23.28
N SER A 372 -1.74 -24.53 -21.99
CA SER A 372 -0.89 -24.30 -20.81
C SER A 372 0.40 -25.12 -20.70
N TYR A 373 0.60 -26.12 -21.56
CA TYR A 373 1.73 -27.03 -21.52
C TYR A 373 2.48 -27.05 -22.86
N ALA A 374 3.80 -26.93 -22.81
CA ALA A 374 4.67 -26.95 -23.97
C ALA A 374 4.86 -28.39 -24.48
N THR A 375 4.68 -28.60 -25.78
CA THR A 375 4.92 -29.91 -26.43
C THR A 375 6.03 -29.78 -27.47
N ALA A 376 7.15 -30.46 -27.26
CA ALA A 376 8.26 -30.56 -28.20
C ALA A 376 8.26 -31.94 -28.88
N LEU A 377 7.99 -31.96 -30.19
CA LEU A 377 7.90 -33.17 -30.98
C LEU A 377 9.12 -33.31 -31.90
N THR A 378 9.71 -34.50 -31.93
CA THR A 378 10.75 -34.85 -32.90
C THR A 378 10.42 -36.16 -33.61
N LEU A 379 10.47 -36.19 -34.93
CA LEU A 379 10.43 -37.41 -35.73
C LEU A 379 11.83 -37.72 -36.28
N GLN A 380 12.45 -38.80 -35.81
CA GLN A 380 13.73 -39.31 -36.28
C GLN A 380 13.50 -40.44 -37.28
N VAL A 381 13.91 -40.24 -38.52
CA VAL A 381 13.69 -41.16 -39.64
C VAL A 381 15.01 -41.80 -40.03
N SER A 382 15.23 -43.04 -39.58
CA SER A 382 16.32 -43.90 -40.06
C SER A 382 15.82 -44.99 -41.02
N GLY A 383 14.52 -45.31 -40.99
CA GLY A 383 13.83 -46.21 -41.91
C GLY A 383 13.19 -45.50 -43.10
N LYS A 384 12.09 -46.04 -43.59
CA LYS A 384 11.42 -45.60 -44.83
C LYS A 384 9.98 -45.17 -44.57
N ALA A 385 9.62 -43.94 -44.91
CA ALA A 385 8.25 -43.43 -44.86
C ALA A 385 7.81 -43.02 -46.26
N TYR A 386 6.84 -43.75 -46.83
CA TYR A 386 6.39 -43.58 -48.20
C TYR A 386 4.91 -43.26 -48.26
N GLY A 387 4.54 -42.16 -48.91
CA GLY A 387 3.14 -41.91 -49.25
C GLY A 387 2.60 -43.00 -50.17
N GLY A 388 1.31 -43.33 -50.06
CA GLY A 388 0.69 -44.36 -50.89
C GLY A 388 0.60 -43.92 -52.36
N GLY A 389 0.57 -44.87 -53.28
CA GLY A 389 0.44 -44.59 -54.70
C GLY A 389 -0.98 -44.18 -55.07
N GLY A 390 -1.11 -43.18 -55.94
CA GLY A 390 -2.39 -42.81 -56.55
C GLY A 390 -2.89 -43.94 -57.47
N ALA A 391 -4.18 -44.27 -57.37
CA ALA A 391 -4.80 -45.23 -58.29
C ALA A 391 -4.86 -44.65 -59.72
N GLY A 392 -4.60 -45.50 -60.72
CA GLY A 392 -4.73 -45.12 -62.13
C GLY A 392 -6.19 -44.84 -62.50
N GLY A 393 -6.39 -43.90 -63.42
CA GLY A 393 -7.71 -43.55 -63.94
C GLY A 393 -8.31 -44.65 -64.80
N GLY A 394 -9.64 -44.82 -64.74
CA GLY A 394 -10.35 -45.81 -65.54
C GLY A 394 -10.24 -45.55 -67.04
N GLY A 395 -10.28 -46.61 -67.85
CA GLY A 395 -10.03 -46.58 -69.29
C GLY A 395 -10.98 -45.72 -70.13
N ASN A 396 -12.09 -45.23 -69.56
CA ASN A 396 -13.01 -44.28 -70.20
C ASN A 396 -12.59 -42.80 -70.00
N GLY A 397 -11.29 -42.55 -69.88
CA GLY A 397 -10.74 -41.20 -69.74
C GLY A 397 -10.75 -40.68 -68.31
N GLY A 398 -10.82 -41.59 -67.34
CA GLY A 398 -10.78 -41.25 -65.92
C GLY A 398 -9.47 -40.56 -65.52
N THR A 399 -9.58 -39.62 -64.60
CA THR A 399 -8.44 -38.95 -63.99
C THR A 399 -7.70 -39.91 -63.07
N GLY A 400 -6.38 -39.91 -63.11
CA GLY A 400 -5.58 -40.60 -62.10
C GLY A 400 -5.70 -39.91 -60.73
N ASN A 401 -5.65 -40.68 -59.66
CA ASN A 401 -5.73 -40.15 -58.30
C ASN A 401 -4.38 -39.57 -57.87
N THR A 402 -4.40 -38.56 -57.01
CA THR A 402 -3.19 -37.97 -56.41
C THR A 402 -2.45 -39.01 -55.56
N GLY A 403 -1.12 -38.95 -55.57
CA GLY A 403 -0.27 -39.71 -54.65
C GLY A 403 -0.36 -39.22 -53.21
N GLY A 404 -0.02 -40.10 -52.28
CA GLY A 404 -0.11 -39.90 -50.83
C GLY A 404 1.04 -39.10 -50.26
N ASP A 405 0.81 -38.46 -49.11
CA ASP A 405 1.89 -37.81 -48.38
C ASP A 405 2.69 -38.81 -47.55
N ALA A 406 4.00 -38.65 -47.49
CA ALA A 406 4.81 -39.44 -46.57
C ALA A 406 4.63 -38.98 -45.12
N VAL A 407 4.70 -37.67 -44.86
CA VAL A 407 4.46 -37.08 -43.55
C VAL A 407 3.45 -35.95 -43.65
N TYR A 408 2.36 -36.04 -42.89
CA TYR A 408 1.32 -35.02 -42.79
C TYR A 408 1.38 -34.35 -41.41
N CYS A 409 1.86 -33.10 -41.36
CA CYS A 409 2.06 -32.36 -40.11
C CYS A 409 0.80 -31.59 -39.73
N ARG A 410 0.30 -31.86 -38.52
CA ARG A 410 -0.84 -31.18 -37.88
C ARG A 410 -0.44 -30.35 -36.65
N ALA A 411 0.84 -30.36 -36.30
CA ALA A 411 1.41 -29.62 -35.19
C ALA A 411 2.87 -29.23 -35.52
N PRO A 412 3.44 -28.24 -34.79
CA PRO A 412 4.88 -27.96 -34.87
C PRO A 412 5.71 -29.20 -34.54
N ILE A 413 6.71 -29.49 -35.37
CA ILE A 413 7.55 -30.69 -35.22
C ILE A 413 8.92 -30.51 -35.85
N ASN A 414 9.93 -31.10 -35.21
CA ASN A 414 11.27 -31.24 -35.79
C ASN A 414 11.38 -32.60 -36.48
N ILE A 415 11.73 -32.62 -37.76
CA ILE A 415 11.95 -33.85 -38.53
C ILE A 415 13.44 -33.98 -38.80
N VAL A 416 14.01 -35.10 -38.36
CA VAL A 416 15.42 -35.45 -38.58
C VAL A 416 15.45 -36.70 -39.46
N VAL A 417 15.88 -36.55 -40.71
CA VAL A 417 16.12 -37.68 -41.61
C VAL A 417 17.58 -38.08 -41.47
N ASN A 418 17.83 -39.22 -40.85
CA ASN A 418 19.16 -39.74 -40.62
C ASN A 418 19.75 -40.37 -41.89
N ALA A 419 21.05 -40.62 -41.90
CA ALA A 419 21.70 -41.37 -42.98
C ALA A 419 21.02 -42.74 -43.15
N GLY A 420 20.67 -43.08 -44.40
CA GLY A 420 19.90 -44.29 -44.74
C GLY A 420 18.38 -44.16 -44.57
N GLY A 421 17.90 -43.08 -43.95
CA GLY A 421 16.47 -42.77 -43.85
C GLY A 421 15.89 -42.21 -45.14
N GLU A 422 14.62 -42.50 -45.41
CA GLU A 422 13.91 -42.05 -46.60
C GLU A 422 12.51 -41.52 -46.28
N ILE A 423 12.18 -40.34 -46.81
CA ILE A 423 10.82 -39.79 -46.83
C ILE A 423 10.44 -39.53 -48.29
N LYS A 424 9.48 -40.29 -48.83
CA LYS A 424 9.11 -40.19 -50.26
C LYS A 424 7.60 -40.05 -50.46
N ALA A 425 7.19 -38.95 -51.09
CA ALA A 425 5.83 -38.77 -51.56
C ALA A 425 5.38 -39.91 -52.49
N GLY A 426 4.11 -40.30 -52.39
CA GLY A 426 3.50 -41.19 -53.36
C GLY A 426 3.45 -40.57 -54.75
N GLY A 427 3.62 -41.41 -55.77
CA GLY A 427 3.43 -41.02 -57.17
C GLY A 427 1.93 -40.90 -57.51
N GLY A 428 1.59 -39.97 -58.39
CA GLY A 428 0.23 -39.84 -58.91
C GLY A 428 -0.14 -41.00 -59.84
N GLY A 429 -1.40 -41.40 -59.88
CA GLY A 429 -1.90 -42.39 -60.84
C GLY A 429 -1.90 -41.82 -62.26
N GLY A 430 -1.61 -42.64 -63.27
CA GLY A 430 -1.73 -42.26 -64.67
C GLY A 430 -3.19 -42.07 -65.08
N GLY A 431 -3.47 -41.21 -66.05
CA GLY A 431 -4.83 -41.02 -66.58
C GLY A 431 -5.26 -42.14 -67.54
N GLY A 432 -6.57 -42.39 -67.65
CA GLY A 432 -7.11 -43.40 -68.57
C GLY A 432 -7.04 -43.02 -70.06
N GLY A 433 -6.95 -44.00 -70.95
CA GLY A 433 -6.70 -43.77 -72.38
C GLY A 433 -7.91 -43.41 -73.25
N GLY A 434 -9.15 -43.71 -72.85
CA GLY A 434 -10.33 -43.58 -73.72
C GLY A 434 -11.00 -42.21 -73.64
N ARG A 435 -11.47 -41.69 -74.79
CA ARG A 435 -12.47 -40.62 -74.86
C ARG A 435 -13.35 -40.89 -76.08
N GLY A 436 -14.67 -40.72 -75.93
CA GLY A 436 -15.62 -41.01 -77.00
C GLY A 436 -15.34 -40.22 -78.27
N ARG A 437 -15.57 -40.85 -79.43
CA ARG A 437 -15.59 -40.16 -80.73
C ARG A 437 -17.03 -39.81 -81.06
N ILE A 438 -17.29 -38.58 -81.49
CA ILE A 438 -18.54 -38.22 -82.17
C ILE A 438 -18.28 -38.43 -83.66
N ASN A 439 -19.05 -39.30 -84.32
CA ASN A 439 -18.93 -39.46 -85.77
C ASN A 439 -19.51 -38.23 -86.51
N GLN A 440 -19.32 -38.17 -87.82
CA GLN A 440 -19.81 -37.06 -88.65
C GLN A 440 -21.35 -36.93 -88.66
N ALA A 441 -22.07 -37.95 -88.17
CA ALA A 441 -23.52 -38.00 -87.99
C ALA A 441 -24.00 -37.62 -86.57
N GLY A 442 -23.10 -37.31 -85.63
CA GLY A 442 -23.45 -36.93 -84.25
C GLY A 442 -23.57 -38.09 -83.26
N GLU A 443 -23.28 -39.33 -83.66
CA GLU A 443 -23.36 -40.52 -82.81
C GLU A 443 -22.08 -40.69 -81.98
N ILE A 444 -22.24 -40.99 -80.68
CA ILE A 444 -21.12 -41.19 -79.74
C ILE A 444 -20.70 -42.66 -79.75
N PHE A 445 -19.49 -42.95 -80.24
CA PHE A 445 -18.83 -44.24 -80.07
C PHE A 445 -17.88 -44.18 -78.87
N LEU A 446 -18.19 -44.97 -77.84
CA LEU A 446 -17.34 -45.13 -76.67
C LEU A 446 -16.34 -46.26 -76.93
N TYR A 447 -15.17 -45.92 -77.47
CA TYR A 447 -14.06 -46.84 -77.50
C TYR A 447 -13.43 -46.92 -76.09
N GLY A 448 -13.57 -48.07 -75.44
CA GLY A 448 -12.93 -48.35 -74.16
C GLY A 448 -11.41 -48.31 -74.30
N GLY A 449 -10.76 -47.37 -73.61
CA GLY A 449 -9.31 -47.23 -73.64
C GLY A 449 -8.61 -48.06 -72.55
N GLY A 450 -7.29 -48.12 -72.61
CA GLY A 450 -6.50 -48.76 -71.55
C GLY A 450 -6.56 -47.98 -70.23
N GLY A 451 -6.59 -48.69 -69.10
CA GLY A 451 -6.58 -48.08 -67.78
C GLY A 451 -5.22 -47.45 -67.44
N GLY A 452 -5.22 -46.36 -66.67
CA GLY A 452 -3.98 -45.70 -66.23
C GLY A 452 -3.15 -46.58 -65.29
N GLY A 453 -1.83 -46.44 -65.30
CA GLY A 453 -0.95 -47.13 -64.37
C GLY A 453 -1.05 -46.57 -62.95
N GLY A 454 -0.90 -47.41 -61.93
CA GLY A 454 -0.89 -46.96 -60.54
C GLY A 454 0.42 -46.27 -60.16
N GLY A 455 0.36 -45.22 -59.36
CA GLY A 455 1.56 -44.51 -58.88
C GLY A 455 2.39 -45.33 -57.90
N ALA A 456 3.69 -45.05 -57.81
CA ALA A 456 4.56 -45.67 -56.81
C ALA A 456 4.12 -45.29 -55.37
N PRO A 457 4.25 -46.18 -54.37
CA PRO A 457 4.82 -47.53 -54.45
C PRO A 457 3.81 -48.66 -54.63
N ASN A 458 2.52 -48.40 -54.46
CA ASN A 458 1.49 -49.44 -54.33
C ASN A 458 0.15 -49.05 -54.97
N GLY A 459 0.12 -47.98 -55.78
CA GLY A 459 -1.11 -47.52 -56.42
C GLY A 459 -1.69 -48.62 -57.31
N ALA A 460 -2.99 -48.84 -57.24
CA ALA A 460 -3.65 -49.79 -58.13
C ALA A 460 -3.67 -49.27 -59.56
N GLY A 461 -3.51 -50.14 -60.54
CA GLY A 461 -3.80 -49.78 -61.93
C GLY A 461 -5.29 -49.54 -62.13
N GLY A 462 -5.63 -48.58 -62.98
CA GLY A 462 -7.01 -48.32 -63.38
C GLY A 462 -7.56 -49.48 -64.21
N ALA A 463 -8.85 -49.77 -64.05
CA ALA A 463 -9.54 -50.74 -64.89
C ALA A 463 -9.55 -50.26 -66.35
N GLY A 464 -9.37 -51.18 -67.30
CA GLY A 464 -9.62 -50.90 -68.71
C GLY A 464 -11.09 -50.56 -68.97
N GLY A 465 -11.35 -49.77 -70.00
CA GLY A 465 -12.71 -49.45 -70.43
C GLY A 465 -13.28 -50.57 -71.30
N GLY A 466 -14.55 -50.93 -71.08
CA GLY A 466 -15.32 -51.74 -72.03
C GLY A 466 -15.95 -50.86 -73.11
N GLY A 467 -16.00 -51.35 -74.34
CA GLY A 467 -16.62 -50.65 -75.46
C GLY A 467 -16.64 -51.45 -76.76
N ASP A 468 -17.29 -50.89 -77.78
CA ASP A 468 -17.63 -51.58 -79.04
C ASP A 468 -16.41 -52.05 -79.87
N GLY A 469 -15.21 -51.54 -79.55
CA GLY A 469 -13.94 -51.89 -80.20
C GLY A 469 -13.09 -52.94 -79.46
N GLY A 470 -13.61 -53.53 -78.38
CA GLY A 470 -12.90 -54.48 -77.51
C GLY A 470 -12.48 -53.87 -76.18
N ASP A 471 -12.32 -54.72 -75.17
CA ASP A 471 -11.98 -54.28 -73.81
C ASP A 471 -10.53 -53.83 -73.72
N GLY A 472 -10.30 -52.65 -73.14
CA GLY A 472 -8.96 -52.16 -72.85
C GLY A 472 -8.29 -52.97 -71.74
N ALA A 473 -6.97 -53.13 -71.79
CA ALA A 473 -6.24 -53.71 -70.67
C ALA A 473 -6.22 -52.75 -69.47
N SER A 474 -6.29 -53.30 -68.25
CA SER A 474 -6.04 -52.55 -67.02
C SER A 474 -4.59 -52.06 -66.95
N GLY A 475 -4.36 -50.95 -66.26
CA GLY A 475 -3.02 -50.52 -65.92
C GLY A 475 -2.34 -51.48 -64.95
N ALA A 476 -1.01 -51.48 -64.95
CA ALA A 476 -0.22 -52.17 -63.93
C ALA A 476 -0.24 -51.38 -62.62
N ALA A 477 -0.13 -52.08 -61.50
CA ALA A 477 0.06 -51.45 -60.20
C ALA A 477 1.45 -50.78 -60.11
N GLY A 478 1.54 -49.72 -59.32
CA GLY A 478 2.81 -49.15 -58.91
C GLY A 478 3.58 -50.11 -58.01
N THR A 479 4.90 -49.95 -58.00
CA THR A 479 5.83 -50.75 -57.20
C THR A 479 6.83 -49.84 -56.48
N LEU A 480 7.59 -50.40 -55.53
CA LEU A 480 8.71 -49.69 -54.90
C LEU A 480 9.79 -49.24 -55.91
N SER A 481 9.83 -49.86 -57.09
CA SER A 481 10.73 -49.51 -58.20
C SER A 481 10.21 -48.37 -59.08
N GLY A 482 8.92 -48.01 -59.02
CA GLY A 482 8.35 -46.96 -59.86
C GLY A 482 6.86 -47.11 -60.12
N GLY A 483 6.29 -46.15 -60.86
CA GLY A 483 4.89 -46.19 -61.26
C GLY A 483 4.62 -47.31 -62.28
N GLY A 484 3.41 -47.86 -62.23
CA GLY A 484 2.96 -48.90 -63.12
C GLY A 484 2.75 -48.38 -64.54
N THR A 485 2.92 -49.24 -65.53
CA THR A 485 2.62 -48.92 -66.93
C THR A 485 1.11 -48.82 -67.14
N GLY A 486 0.64 -47.87 -67.94
CA GLY A 486 -0.76 -47.85 -68.35
C GLY A 486 -1.08 -48.98 -69.34
N GLY A 487 -2.33 -49.47 -69.28
CA GLY A 487 -2.83 -50.54 -70.11
C GLY A 487 -2.97 -50.12 -71.57
N LEU A 488 -2.88 -51.09 -72.48
CA LEU A 488 -3.06 -50.91 -73.91
C LEU A 488 -4.47 -51.32 -74.32
N ALA A 489 -5.11 -50.52 -75.16
CA ALA A 489 -6.30 -50.93 -75.90
C ALA A 489 -6.00 -50.81 -77.40
N PRO A 490 -6.11 -51.92 -78.17
CA PRO A 490 -5.97 -51.87 -79.62
C PRO A 490 -6.93 -50.84 -80.19
N PHE A 491 -6.44 -49.91 -81.01
CA PHE A 491 -7.21 -48.86 -81.71
C PHE A 491 -7.83 -47.75 -80.84
N ALA A 492 -7.99 -47.92 -79.52
CA ALA A 492 -8.67 -46.98 -78.63
C ALA A 492 -7.74 -46.06 -77.81
N GLY A 493 -6.49 -46.46 -77.56
CA GLY A 493 -5.51 -45.64 -76.85
C GLY A 493 -4.78 -46.36 -75.71
N LYS A 494 -3.81 -45.68 -75.09
CA LYS A 494 -2.98 -46.21 -73.98
C LYS A 494 -3.21 -45.39 -72.71
N GLY A 495 -3.39 -46.04 -71.57
CA GLY A 495 -3.37 -45.36 -70.28
C GLY A 495 -2.01 -44.70 -70.01
N GLY A 496 -2.00 -43.58 -69.29
CA GLY A 496 -0.77 -42.96 -68.82
C GLY A 496 -0.05 -43.86 -67.82
N ALA A 497 1.28 -43.81 -67.77
CA ALA A 497 2.03 -44.46 -66.69
C ALA A 497 1.78 -43.75 -65.36
N GLY A 498 1.80 -44.50 -64.25
CA GLY A 498 1.83 -43.92 -62.92
C GLY A 498 3.14 -43.16 -62.69
N GLY A 499 3.11 -42.15 -61.82
CA GLY A 499 4.27 -41.40 -61.41
C GLY A 499 5.20 -42.23 -60.53
N THR A 500 6.50 -41.95 -60.60
CA THR A 500 7.47 -42.36 -59.58
C THR A 500 7.23 -41.58 -58.28
N PHE A 501 7.95 -41.92 -57.20
CA PHE A 501 7.87 -41.16 -55.95
C PHE A 501 8.02 -39.65 -56.17
N GLY A 502 7.08 -38.87 -55.64
CA GLY A 502 7.05 -37.41 -55.77
C GLY A 502 6.78 -36.87 -57.17
N ALA A 503 6.37 -37.71 -58.12
CA ALA A 503 6.03 -37.30 -59.48
C ALA A 503 4.54 -37.51 -59.79
N SER A 504 3.98 -36.62 -60.59
CA SER A 504 2.62 -36.76 -61.12
C SER A 504 2.53 -37.95 -62.09
N GLY A 505 1.35 -38.54 -62.21
CA GLY A 505 1.08 -39.52 -63.24
C GLY A 505 1.07 -38.89 -64.64
N ALA A 506 1.36 -39.68 -65.66
CA ALA A 506 1.27 -39.24 -67.04
C ALA A 506 -0.20 -39.15 -67.49
N VAL A 507 -0.46 -38.25 -68.44
CA VAL A 507 -1.75 -38.14 -69.12
C VAL A 507 -1.96 -39.37 -70.01
N GLY A 508 -3.19 -39.90 -70.06
CA GLY A 508 -3.55 -40.97 -70.99
C GLY A 508 -3.56 -40.49 -72.44
N VAL A 509 -3.46 -41.42 -73.40
CA VAL A 509 -3.51 -41.11 -74.83
C VAL A 509 -4.75 -41.77 -75.44
N SER A 510 -5.63 -40.96 -76.03
CA SER A 510 -6.69 -41.43 -76.93
C SER A 510 -6.24 -41.17 -78.36
N SER A 511 -6.58 -42.08 -79.28
CA SER A 511 -6.22 -42.07 -80.70
C SER A 511 -5.92 -40.70 -81.35
N ASN A 512 -6.74 -39.66 -81.11
CA ASN A 512 -6.54 -38.31 -81.65
C ASN A 512 -6.59 -37.17 -80.60
N GLN A 513 -6.62 -37.47 -79.29
CA GLN A 513 -6.75 -36.46 -78.21
C GLN A 513 -6.08 -36.90 -76.91
N ALA A 514 -5.83 -35.96 -76.00
CA ALA A 514 -5.43 -36.29 -74.63
C ALA A 514 -6.55 -37.10 -73.93
N GLY A 515 -6.17 -38.20 -73.28
CA GLY A 515 -7.04 -39.00 -72.43
C GLY A 515 -7.35 -38.31 -71.10
N GLY A 516 -7.53 -39.11 -70.04
CA GLY A 516 -7.66 -38.60 -68.67
C GLY A 516 -6.37 -37.91 -68.20
N PRO A 517 -6.45 -36.87 -67.35
CA PRO A 517 -5.28 -36.31 -66.71
C PRO A 517 -4.63 -37.31 -65.75
N GLY A 518 -3.32 -37.24 -65.58
CA GLY A 518 -2.64 -37.92 -64.48
C GLY A 518 -2.90 -37.22 -63.15
N GLY A 519 -2.89 -37.98 -62.06
CA GLY A 519 -3.00 -37.45 -60.71
C GLY A 519 -1.73 -36.71 -60.30
N GLY A 520 -1.87 -35.73 -59.40
CA GLY A 520 -0.72 -35.02 -58.83
C GLY A 520 0.17 -35.91 -57.97
N ALA A 521 1.40 -35.49 -57.74
CA ALA A 521 2.26 -36.08 -56.72
C ALA A 521 1.73 -35.77 -55.31
N GLY A 522 2.02 -36.67 -54.35
CA GLY A 522 1.91 -36.33 -52.93
C GLY A 522 3.06 -35.43 -52.47
N TYR A 523 3.04 -35.07 -51.18
CA TYR A 523 4.12 -34.34 -50.53
C TYR A 523 5.02 -35.28 -49.73
N ALA A 524 6.32 -35.03 -49.75
CA ALA A 524 7.23 -35.74 -48.86
C ALA A 524 6.93 -35.30 -47.42
N ILE A 525 6.75 -34.00 -47.21
CA ILE A 525 6.37 -33.41 -45.93
C ILE A 525 5.33 -32.32 -46.20
N ARG A 526 4.08 -32.53 -45.77
CA ARG A 526 3.06 -31.49 -45.78
C ARG A 526 3.05 -30.78 -44.43
N LYS A 527 3.40 -29.49 -44.39
CA LYS A 527 3.55 -28.67 -43.18
C LYS A 527 2.21 -28.10 -42.69
N ASN A 528 1.27 -27.83 -43.61
CA ASN A 528 -0.05 -27.27 -43.30
C ASN A 528 -0.02 -25.99 -42.45
N GLY A 529 0.96 -25.11 -42.69
CA GLY A 529 1.12 -23.85 -41.93
C GLY A 529 1.74 -24.01 -40.53
N ASN A 530 2.14 -25.22 -40.14
CA ASN A 530 2.85 -25.45 -38.87
C ASN A 530 4.35 -25.14 -39.01
N ALA A 531 4.97 -24.76 -37.88
CA ALA A 531 6.42 -24.62 -37.79
C ALA A 531 7.09 -26.01 -37.87
N VAL A 532 7.61 -26.36 -39.06
CA VAL A 532 8.29 -27.64 -39.31
C VAL A 532 9.74 -27.40 -39.70
N THR A 533 10.66 -27.84 -38.85
CA THR A 533 12.10 -27.80 -39.09
C THR A 533 12.56 -29.15 -39.62
N VAL A 534 13.27 -29.17 -40.75
CA VAL A 534 13.75 -30.42 -41.36
C VAL A 534 15.28 -30.41 -41.38
N THR A 535 15.89 -31.38 -40.71
CA THR A 535 17.32 -31.69 -40.79
C THR A 535 17.48 -32.95 -41.65
N ASN A 536 18.11 -32.85 -42.82
CA ASN A 536 18.17 -33.95 -43.78
C ASN A 536 19.59 -34.44 -44.04
N ASN A 537 19.87 -35.67 -43.61
CA ASN A 537 21.08 -36.45 -43.93
C ASN A 537 20.75 -37.73 -44.73
N GLY A 538 19.50 -37.88 -45.18
CA GLY A 538 19.01 -39.03 -45.95
C GLY A 538 18.36 -38.60 -47.27
N VAL A 539 17.33 -39.33 -47.70
CA VAL A 539 16.63 -39.09 -48.98
C VAL A 539 15.25 -38.50 -48.74
N ILE A 540 14.97 -37.37 -49.39
CA ILE A 540 13.62 -36.79 -49.45
C ILE A 540 13.22 -36.69 -50.94
N ALA A 541 12.13 -37.34 -51.33
CA ALA A 541 11.60 -37.27 -52.70
C ALA A 541 10.16 -36.76 -52.72
N GLY A 542 9.93 -35.62 -53.37
CA GLY A 542 8.65 -34.91 -53.39
C GLY A 542 8.69 -33.56 -52.70
N ALA A 543 7.64 -32.76 -52.86
CA ALA A 543 7.58 -31.41 -52.35
C ALA A 543 7.48 -31.35 -50.81
N GLN A 544 7.94 -30.23 -50.24
CA GLN A 544 7.78 -29.87 -48.83
C GLN A 544 7.00 -28.56 -48.76
N ALA A 545 5.73 -28.59 -48.34
CA ALA A 545 4.84 -27.42 -48.42
C ALA A 545 3.95 -27.27 -47.19
#